data_AF-A0A5C8SET3-F1
#
_entry.id   AF-A0A5C8SET3-F1
#
_cell.length_a   1.000
_cell.length_b   1.000
_cell.length_c   1.000
_cell.angle_alpha   90.00
_cell.angle_beta   90.00
_cell.angle_gamma   90.00
#
_symmetry.space_group_name_H-M   'P 1'
#
loop_
_entity.id
_entity.type
_entity.pdbx_description
1 polymer ?
#
loop_
_entity_poly.entity_id
_entity_poly.type
_entity_poly.pdbx_seq_one_letter_code
_entity_poly.pdbx_strand_id
1 'polypeptide(L)'
;MAPAQLASPLWHVVTALAVVGTMAVHGGTVDAASREVAAVTSRSGDGSETYRGYRIEIGPDVPNAELDQLRRAAEHQVDLVEATGLDARTKAFLRGVPVVVQSGSGAGSHYSGGDSVTIAVAAPGDDRPILLHEYMHVYHFRMMPDGNRNPDILTYYERAKTGGFYPANAYLLKSPGEFFAMTASVYLHGKLAREPFTREELRQKQPVYFGYLHHLFGSPRAVSTEPPQISGTVRP
;
A
#
# COMPACT_ATOMS: atom_id res chain seq x y z
N MET A 1 -14.16 26.51 -49.21
CA MET A 1 -14.80 27.79 -48.84
C MET A 1 -15.39 27.64 -47.45
N ALA A 2 -14.86 28.36 -46.47
CA ALA A 2 -15.50 28.68 -45.20
C ALA A 2 -15.50 30.23 -45.09
N PRO A 3 -16.10 30.91 -44.09
CA PRO A 3 -16.99 30.49 -42.99
C PRO A 3 -18.18 31.49 -42.76
N ALA A 4 -18.99 31.31 -41.70
CA ALA A 4 -19.65 32.39 -40.93
C ALA A 4 -20.28 31.78 -39.63
N GLN A 5 -19.66 31.94 -38.46
CA GLN A 5 -19.90 32.97 -37.41
C GLN A 5 -21.24 32.78 -36.66
N LEU A 6 -21.23 32.28 -35.42
CA LEU A 6 -21.01 32.97 -34.12
C LEU A 6 -22.05 34.05 -33.82
N ALA A 7 -22.97 33.73 -32.90
CA ALA A 7 -23.82 34.70 -32.22
C ALA A 7 -23.55 34.65 -30.71
N SER A 8 -23.04 35.77 -30.20
CA SER A 8 -23.02 36.13 -28.78
C SER A 8 -24.17 37.10 -28.50
N PRO A 9 -24.56 37.29 -27.22
CA PRO A 9 -24.91 38.62 -26.72
C PRO A 9 -23.99 38.98 -25.53
N LEU A 10 -23.24 40.09 -25.57
CA LEU A 10 -23.65 41.48 -25.23
C LEU A 10 -24.24 41.54 -23.82
N TRP A 11 -23.44 41.90 -22.81
CA TRP A 11 -23.08 43.27 -22.35
C TRP A 11 -23.91 43.63 -21.12
N HIS A 12 -23.26 43.88 -19.99
CA HIS A 12 -23.48 45.09 -19.21
C HIS A 12 -22.17 45.49 -18.53
N VAL A 13 -21.65 46.61 -19.01
CA VAL A 13 -20.63 47.43 -18.37
C VAL A 13 -21.33 48.24 -17.28
N VAL A 14 -20.83 48.15 -16.04
CA VAL A 14 -21.05 49.20 -15.04
C VAL A 14 -19.68 49.61 -14.52
N THR A 15 -19.28 50.81 -14.94
CA THR A 15 -18.09 51.51 -14.46
C THR A 15 -18.48 52.33 -13.23
N ALA A 16 -17.79 52.14 -12.12
CA ALA A 16 -17.78 53.08 -11.01
C ALA A 16 -16.33 53.32 -10.53
N LEU A 17 -15.81 54.48 -10.91
CA LEU A 17 -14.73 55.23 -10.24
C LEU A 17 -15.35 55.83 -8.95
N ALA A 18 -14.72 56.10 -7.82
CA ALA A 18 -13.32 56.20 -7.39
C ALA A 18 -13.29 56.20 -5.84
N VAL A 19 -12.10 56.01 -5.24
CA VAL A 19 -11.44 56.92 -4.27
C VAL A 19 -10.35 56.17 -3.50
N VAL A 20 -9.20 56.84 -3.43
CA VAL A 20 -7.94 56.46 -2.82
C VAL A 20 -8.05 56.29 -1.30
N GLY A 21 -7.42 55.24 -0.78
CA GLY A 21 -7.09 55.07 0.63
C GLY A 21 -5.90 54.13 0.80
N THR A 22 -4.70 54.68 0.85
CA THR A 22 -3.47 53.95 1.18
C THR A 22 -3.41 53.67 2.68
N MET A 23 -3.43 52.39 3.06
CA MET A 23 -2.82 51.90 4.30
C MET A 23 -2.11 50.59 4.00
N ALA A 24 -0.79 50.62 4.04
CA ALA A 24 0.06 49.44 3.98
C ALA A 24 -0.10 48.65 5.29
N VAL A 25 -0.55 47.40 5.18
CA VAL A 25 -0.32 46.39 6.22
C VAL A 25 0.35 45.21 5.52
N HIS A 26 1.60 44.98 5.90
CA HIS A 26 2.36 43.79 5.56
C HIS A 26 1.63 42.56 6.11
N GLY A 27 1.01 41.78 5.22
CA GLY A 27 0.47 40.46 5.51
C GLY A 27 0.92 39.51 4.42
N GLY A 28 2.13 38.97 4.57
CA GLY A 28 2.62 37.91 3.69
C GLY A 28 1.67 36.72 3.76
N THR A 29 0.99 36.43 2.65
CA THR A 29 0.28 35.18 2.47
C THR A 29 1.33 34.09 2.36
N VAL A 30 1.47 33.30 3.41
CA VAL A 30 2.18 32.02 3.36
C VAL A 30 1.40 31.11 2.42
N ASP A 31 1.96 30.87 1.24
CA ASP A 31 1.59 29.74 0.40
C ASP A 31 1.67 28.47 1.26
N ALA A 32 0.52 27.91 1.58
CA ALA A 32 0.42 26.58 2.16
C ALA A 32 0.73 25.57 1.06
N ALA A 33 2.02 25.45 0.73
CA ALA A 33 2.53 24.30 0.01
C ALA A 33 2.15 23.05 0.81
N SER A 34 1.49 22.11 0.14
CA SER A 34 1.25 20.75 0.64
C SER A 34 2.56 20.19 1.17
N ARG A 35 2.71 20.19 2.49
CA ARG A 35 3.86 19.60 3.17
C ARG A 35 3.66 18.10 3.11
N GLU A 36 4.16 17.48 2.05
CA GLU A 36 4.46 16.06 2.06
C GLU A 36 5.32 15.82 3.30
N VAL A 37 4.74 15.17 4.30
CA VAL A 37 5.43 14.86 5.54
C VAL A 37 6.47 13.80 5.17
N ALA A 38 7.69 14.25 4.88
CA ALA A 38 8.83 13.38 4.71
C ALA A 38 8.87 12.41 5.89
N ALA A 39 8.91 11.11 5.59
CA ALA A 39 8.96 10.09 6.61
C ALA A 39 10.19 10.35 7.50
N VAL A 40 9.96 10.55 8.80
CA VAL A 40 11.04 10.77 9.76
C VAL A 40 11.61 9.41 10.13
N THR A 41 12.74 9.04 9.55
CA THR A 41 13.56 7.93 10.05
C THR A 41 14.24 8.39 11.35
N SER A 42 13.98 7.67 12.44
CA SER A 42 14.63 7.92 13.74
C SER A 42 15.36 6.66 14.20
N ARG A 43 16.60 6.81 14.65
CA ARG A 43 17.46 5.69 15.09
C ARG A 43 17.46 5.61 16.61
N SER A 44 17.09 4.45 17.14
CA SER A 44 17.14 4.14 18.57
C SER A 44 18.53 3.60 18.94
N GLY A 45 18.92 3.75 20.22
CA GLY A 45 20.22 3.32 20.73
C GLY A 45 20.44 1.79 20.75
N ASP A 46 19.42 1.00 20.45
CA ASP A 46 19.47 -0.46 20.31
C ASP A 46 19.73 -0.92 18.86
N GLY A 47 19.93 0.01 17.92
CA GLY A 47 20.14 -0.28 16.51
C GLY A 47 18.86 -0.41 15.68
N SER A 48 17.68 -0.37 16.31
CA SER A 48 16.41 -0.31 15.60
C SER A 48 16.18 1.09 15.01
N GLU A 49 15.65 1.14 13.79
CA GLU A 49 15.20 2.37 13.16
C GLU A 49 13.69 2.34 13.00
N THR A 50 13.03 3.46 13.30
CA THR A 50 11.60 3.61 13.04
C THR A 50 11.39 4.32 11.72
N TYR A 51 10.67 3.70 10.80
CA TYR A 51 10.23 4.32 9.54
C TYR A 51 8.69 4.32 9.50
N ARG A 52 8.06 5.49 9.40
CA ARG A 52 6.58 5.66 9.47
C ARG A 52 5.92 4.95 10.67
N GLY A 53 6.65 4.81 11.78
CA GLY A 53 6.20 4.13 13.00
C GLY A 53 6.42 2.60 13.03
N TYR A 54 6.97 2.00 11.96
CA TYR A 54 7.38 0.60 11.97
C TYR A 54 8.80 0.47 12.50
N ARG A 55 9.02 -0.51 13.37
CA ARG A 55 10.36 -0.87 13.82
C ARG A 55 11.01 -1.79 12.78
N ILE A 56 12.10 -1.34 12.17
CA ILE A 56 12.91 -2.10 11.22
C ILE A 56 14.22 -2.47 11.89
N GLU A 57 14.50 -3.76 11.95
CA GLU A 57 15.68 -4.37 12.54
C GLU A 57 16.46 -5.10 11.45
N ILE A 58 17.74 -4.79 11.29
CA ILE A 58 18.59 -5.52 10.35
C ILE A 58 19.13 -6.78 11.06
N GLY A 59 18.99 -7.94 10.41
CA GLY A 59 19.47 -9.20 10.95
C GLY A 59 20.98 -9.20 11.19
N PRO A 60 21.47 -9.97 12.19
CA PRO A 60 22.86 -9.92 12.62
C PRO A 60 23.86 -10.39 11.56
N ASP A 61 23.42 -11.26 10.64
CA ASP A 61 24.27 -11.85 9.60
C ASP A 61 24.30 -11.03 8.30
N VAL A 62 23.64 -9.87 8.27
CA VAL A 62 23.62 -8.99 7.10
C VAL A 62 24.98 -8.29 6.94
N PRO A 63 25.65 -8.40 5.77
CA PRO A 63 26.90 -7.72 5.53
C PRO A 63 26.76 -6.19 5.57
N ASN A 64 27.77 -5.49 6.11
CA ASN A 64 27.80 -4.03 6.17
C ASN A 64 27.56 -3.36 4.80
N ALA A 65 28.05 -3.99 3.72
CA ALA A 65 27.90 -3.48 2.36
C ALA A 65 26.45 -3.50 1.85
N GLU A 66 25.56 -4.28 2.46
CA GLU A 66 24.15 -4.43 2.05
C GLU A 66 23.19 -3.58 2.89
N LEU A 67 23.63 -3.04 4.04
CA LEU A 67 22.77 -2.37 5.03
C LEU A 67 21.89 -1.29 4.41
N ASP A 68 22.48 -0.35 3.68
CA ASP A 68 21.75 0.78 3.10
C ASP A 68 20.74 0.33 2.03
N GLN A 69 21.09 -0.69 1.26
CA GLN A 69 20.22 -1.23 0.22
C GLN A 69 19.03 -1.97 0.84
N LEU A 70 19.27 -2.84 1.81
CA LEU A 70 18.22 -3.61 2.49
C LEU A 70 17.32 -2.71 3.32
N ARG A 71 17.86 -1.65 3.93
CA ARG A 71 17.06 -0.62 4.61
C ARG A 71 16.08 0.04 3.65
N ARG A 72 16.56 0.58 2.52
CA ARG A 72 15.67 1.20 1.52
C ARG A 72 14.64 0.22 0.97
N ALA A 73 15.02 -1.05 0.77
CA ALA A 73 14.09 -2.08 0.35
C ALA A 73 13.00 -2.37 1.39
N ALA A 74 13.35 -2.41 2.67
CA ALA A 74 12.38 -2.55 3.75
C ALA A 74 11.46 -1.33 3.89
N GLU A 75 11.99 -0.11 3.75
CA GLU A 75 11.22 1.13 3.75
C GLU A 75 10.21 1.15 2.59
N HIS A 76 10.61 0.76 1.37
CA HIS A 76 9.69 0.63 0.24
C HIS A 76 8.58 -0.37 0.52
N GLN A 77 8.90 -1.52 1.12
CA GLN A 77 7.88 -2.50 1.53
C GLN A 77 6.90 -1.94 2.57
N VAL A 78 7.37 -1.10 3.50
CA VAL A 78 6.50 -0.36 4.43
C VAL A 78 5.60 0.62 3.66
N ASP A 79 6.12 1.33 2.68
CA ASP A 79 5.32 2.24 1.85
C ASP A 79 4.22 1.51 1.08
N LEU A 80 4.49 0.29 0.60
CA LEU A 80 3.45 -0.57 -0.01
C LEU A 80 2.33 -0.92 0.96
N VAL A 81 2.65 -1.19 2.24
CA VAL A 81 1.64 -1.44 3.30
C VAL A 81 0.85 -0.16 3.60
N GLU A 82 1.53 0.97 3.74
CA GLU A 82 0.91 2.26 4.04
C GLU A 82 0.01 2.77 2.90
N ALA A 83 0.32 2.43 1.65
CA ALA A 83 -0.49 2.76 0.49
C ALA A 83 -1.84 2.01 0.45
N THR A 84 -1.98 0.90 1.20
CA THR A 84 -3.22 0.12 1.23
C THR A 84 -4.38 0.85 1.90
N GLY A 85 -5.60 0.37 1.62
CA GLY A 85 -6.84 0.81 2.27
C GLY A 85 -7.07 0.28 3.69
N LEU A 86 -6.09 -0.39 4.31
CA LEU A 86 -6.23 -0.87 5.69
C LEU A 86 -6.57 0.29 6.64
N ASP A 87 -7.50 0.05 7.56
CA ASP A 87 -7.93 1.06 8.51
C ASP A 87 -6.82 1.44 9.51
N ALA A 88 -6.99 2.58 10.18
CA ALA A 88 -5.98 3.12 11.09
C ALA A 88 -5.65 2.21 12.27
N ARG A 89 -6.64 1.48 12.81
CA ARG A 89 -6.43 0.55 13.92
C ARG A 89 -5.62 -0.65 13.46
N THR A 90 -5.93 -1.19 12.28
CA THR A 90 -5.18 -2.31 11.70
C THR A 90 -3.74 -1.89 11.40
N LYS A 91 -3.52 -0.73 10.77
CA LYS A 91 -2.16 -0.21 10.54
C LYS A 91 -1.40 0.03 11.86
N ALA A 92 -2.05 0.59 12.87
CA ALA A 92 -1.43 0.81 14.18
C ALA A 92 -1.01 -0.49 14.85
N PHE A 93 -1.83 -1.55 14.75
CA PHE A 93 -1.47 -2.88 15.25
C PHE A 93 -0.25 -3.44 14.50
N LEU A 94 -0.26 -3.41 13.16
CA LEU A 94 0.83 -3.94 12.34
C LEU A 94 2.16 -3.20 12.58
N ARG A 95 2.14 -1.89 12.80
CA ARG A 95 3.33 -1.10 13.18
C ARG A 95 3.99 -1.58 14.48
N GLY A 96 3.21 -2.20 15.37
CA GLY A 96 3.70 -2.79 16.61
C GLY A 96 4.43 -4.11 16.43
N VAL A 97 4.38 -4.73 15.25
CA VAL A 97 5.09 -5.97 14.93
C VAL A 97 6.41 -5.62 14.23
N PRO A 98 7.58 -5.87 14.83
CA PRO A 98 8.86 -5.55 14.22
C PRO A 98 9.10 -6.30 12.91
N VAL A 99 9.84 -5.65 12.02
CA VAL A 99 10.29 -6.20 10.74
C VAL A 99 11.78 -6.51 10.83
N VAL A 100 12.13 -7.79 10.80
CA VAL A 100 13.51 -8.26 10.74
C VAL A 100 13.90 -8.45 9.28
N VAL A 101 14.92 -7.73 8.83
CA VAL A 101 15.39 -7.74 7.45
C VAL A 101 16.61 -8.63 7.32
N GLN A 102 16.55 -9.61 6.42
CA GLN A 102 17.65 -10.53 6.10
C GLN A 102 18.12 -10.32 4.65
N SER A 103 19.34 -10.73 4.34
CA SER A 103 19.83 -10.79 2.97
C SER A 103 19.06 -11.86 2.18
N GLY A 104 18.63 -11.55 0.95
CA GLY A 104 17.94 -12.50 0.07
C GLY A 104 16.89 -11.89 -0.87
N SER A 105 16.23 -12.72 -1.67
CA SER A 105 15.42 -12.31 -2.84
C SER A 105 13.90 -12.49 -2.70
N GLY A 106 13.40 -12.57 -1.48
CA GLY A 106 11.97 -12.68 -1.11
C GLY A 106 11.60 -14.06 -0.62
N ALA A 107 12.31 -15.08 -1.09
CA ALA A 107 12.00 -16.49 -0.84
C ALA A 107 12.16 -16.94 0.63
N GLY A 108 12.90 -16.19 1.45
CA GLY A 108 13.08 -16.46 2.88
C GLY A 108 12.16 -15.65 3.80
N SER A 109 11.30 -14.81 3.24
CA SER A 109 10.34 -14.02 4.04
C SER A 109 9.30 -14.95 4.65
N HIS A 110 8.96 -14.73 5.91
CA HIS A 110 8.00 -15.55 6.63
C HIS A 110 7.50 -14.90 7.93
N TYR A 111 6.31 -15.33 8.34
CA TYR A 111 5.78 -15.20 9.68
C TYR A 111 5.12 -16.50 10.12
N SER A 112 5.44 -16.97 11.32
CA SER A 112 4.98 -18.27 11.86
C SER A 112 4.38 -18.19 13.27
N GLY A 113 3.90 -17.00 13.68
CA GLY A 113 3.24 -16.80 14.99
C GLY A 113 4.09 -16.11 16.05
N GLY A 114 5.39 -15.90 15.78
CA GLY A 114 6.32 -15.19 16.67
C GLY A 114 6.07 -13.68 16.72
N ASP A 115 6.93 -12.93 17.42
CA ASP A 115 6.69 -11.51 17.70
C ASP A 115 7.12 -10.55 16.60
N SER A 116 7.78 -11.04 15.56
CA SER A 116 8.25 -10.26 14.42
C SER A 116 7.92 -10.95 13.09
N VAL A 117 7.96 -10.16 12.03
CA VAL A 117 7.99 -10.64 10.64
C VAL A 117 9.43 -10.66 10.16
N THR A 118 9.83 -11.70 9.43
CA THR A 118 11.09 -11.69 8.69
C THR A 118 10.81 -11.39 7.22
N ILE A 119 11.55 -10.44 6.64
CA ILE A 119 11.58 -10.23 5.18
C ILE A 119 12.99 -10.38 4.66
N ALA A 120 13.12 -11.03 3.50
CA ALA A 120 14.38 -11.08 2.77
C ALA A 120 14.20 -10.32 1.46
N VAL A 121 14.50 -9.02 1.39
CA VAL A 121 14.24 -8.21 0.19
C VAL A 121 15.50 -7.48 -0.26
N ALA A 122 16.03 -7.85 -1.42
CA ALA A 122 17.28 -7.28 -1.92
C ALA A 122 17.10 -5.97 -2.70
N ALA A 123 16.01 -5.82 -3.47
CA ALA A 123 15.87 -4.69 -4.40
C ALA A 123 15.06 -3.54 -3.78
N PRO A 124 15.61 -2.31 -3.70
CA PRO A 124 14.90 -1.15 -3.14
C PRO A 124 13.59 -0.77 -3.84
N GLY A 125 13.40 -1.16 -5.10
CA GLY A 125 12.19 -0.92 -5.88
C GLY A 125 11.37 -2.17 -6.15
N ASP A 126 11.49 -3.20 -5.30
CA ASP A 126 10.67 -4.40 -5.45
C ASP A 126 9.20 -4.11 -5.13
N ASP A 127 8.37 -4.00 -6.18
CA ASP A 127 6.94 -3.74 -6.03
C ASP A 127 6.12 -4.99 -5.65
N ARG A 128 6.76 -6.15 -5.46
CA ARG A 128 6.05 -7.31 -4.88
C ARG A 128 5.71 -6.97 -3.43
N PRO A 129 4.44 -7.12 -2.99
CA PRO A 129 4.01 -6.72 -1.65
C PRO A 129 4.38 -7.79 -0.61
N ILE A 130 5.69 -8.04 -0.43
CA ILE A 130 6.25 -9.09 0.42
C ILE A 130 5.90 -8.83 1.89
N LEU A 131 6.19 -7.64 2.41
CA LEU A 131 5.86 -7.32 3.81
C LEU A 131 4.35 -7.33 4.05
N LEU A 132 3.56 -6.86 3.10
CA LEU A 132 2.11 -6.92 3.19
C LEU A 132 1.62 -8.36 3.29
N HIS A 133 2.19 -9.29 2.51
CA HIS A 133 1.86 -10.72 2.59
C HIS A 133 2.13 -11.28 3.99
N GLU A 134 3.32 -11.03 4.53
CA GLU A 134 3.65 -11.48 5.89
C GLU A 134 2.75 -10.83 6.95
N TYR A 135 2.39 -9.56 6.78
CA TYR A 135 1.42 -8.91 7.66
C TYR A 135 0.00 -9.46 7.52
N MET A 136 -0.39 -10.02 6.38
CA MET A 136 -1.66 -10.74 6.29
C MET A 136 -1.61 -12.06 7.07
N HIS A 137 -0.45 -12.72 7.16
CA HIS A 137 -0.29 -13.81 8.12
C HIS A 137 -0.41 -13.33 9.57
N VAL A 138 0.21 -12.20 9.92
CA VAL A 138 0.05 -11.57 11.24
C VAL A 138 -1.42 -11.27 11.56
N TYR A 139 -2.14 -10.64 10.63
CA TYR A 139 -3.55 -10.31 10.77
C TYR A 139 -4.39 -11.57 11.01
N HIS A 140 -4.20 -12.59 10.17
CA HIS A 140 -4.89 -13.86 10.30
C HIS A 140 -4.64 -14.52 11.66
N PHE A 141 -3.39 -14.53 12.11
CA PHE A 141 -3.02 -15.21 13.35
C PHE A 141 -3.48 -14.45 14.60
N ARG A 142 -3.30 -13.12 14.62
CA ARG A 142 -3.40 -12.31 15.86
C ARG A 142 -4.66 -11.45 15.94
N MET A 143 -5.30 -11.14 14.83
CA MET A 143 -6.44 -10.19 14.81
C MET A 143 -7.77 -10.86 14.48
N MET A 144 -7.77 -11.95 13.71
CA MET A 144 -9.00 -12.64 13.37
C MET A 144 -9.52 -13.50 14.54
N PRO A 145 -10.85 -13.62 14.71
CA PRO A 145 -11.42 -14.60 15.62
C PRO A 145 -10.87 -16.00 15.33
N ASP A 146 -10.45 -16.70 16.37
CA ASP A 146 -9.82 -18.04 16.32
C ASP A 146 -8.51 -18.12 15.51
N GLY A 147 -7.93 -16.98 15.13
CA GLY A 147 -6.63 -16.91 14.46
C GLY A 147 -6.57 -17.77 13.19
N ASN A 148 -5.52 -18.59 13.07
CA ASN A 148 -5.36 -19.57 11.98
C ASN A 148 -6.48 -20.63 11.87
N ARG A 149 -7.34 -20.74 12.88
CA ARG A 149 -8.49 -21.66 12.90
C ARG A 149 -9.80 -20.94 12.56
N ASN A 150 -9.72 -19.71 12.04
CA ASN A 150 -10.90 -18.94 11.67
C ASN A 150 -11.81 -19.76 10.72
N PRO A 151 -13.06 -20.04 11.12
CA PRO A 151 -13.93 -20.96 10.38
C PRO A 151 -14.30 -20.44 8.99
N ASP A 152 -14.38 -19.11 8.79
CA ASP A 152 -14.69 -18.54 7.49
C ASP A 152 -13.54 -18.76 6.50
N ILE A 153 -12.29 -18.51 6.93
CA ILE A 153 -11.12 -18.76 6.08
C ILE A 153 -10.98 -20.22 5.72
N LEU A 154 -11.18 -21.14 6.69
CA LEU A 154 -11.16 -22.57 6.43
C LEU A 154 -12.23 -22.96 5.39
N THR A 155 -13.43 -22.40 5.52
CA THR A 155 -14.53 -22.65 4.58
C THR A 155 -14.21 -22.16 3.17
N TYR A 156 -13.70 -20.93 3.03
CA TYR A 156 -13.35 -20.38 1.72
C TYR A 156 -12.14 -21.09 1.08
N TYR A 157 -11.15 -21.47 1.88
CA TYR A 157 -10.01 -22.26 1.43
C TYR A 157 -10.46 -23.61 0.85
N GLU A 158 -11.28 -24.37 1.58
CA GLU A 158 -11.75 -25.67 1.11
C GLU A 158 -12.60 -25.51 -0.16
N ARG A 159 -13.48 -24.51 -0.22
CA ARG A 159 -14.23 -24.19 -1.44
C ARG A 159 -13.31 -23.88 -2.63
N ALA A 160 -12.24 -23.11 -2.42
CA ALA A 160 -11.28 -22.79 -3.48
C ALA A 160 -10.55 -24.03 -3.99
N LYS A 161 -10.17 -24.92 -3.07
CA LYS A 161 -9.46 -26.16 -3.36
C LYS A 161 -10.33 -27.19 -4.07
N THR A 162 -11.54 -27.45 -3.57
CA THR A 162 -12.46 -28.44 -4.16
C THR A 162 -13.17 -27.92 -5.40
N GLY A 163 -13.36 -26.60 -5.50
CA GLY A 163 -14.01 -25.94 -6.63
C GLY A 163 -13.13 -25.82 -7.88
N GLY A 164 -11.83 -26.14 -7.78
CA GLY A 164 -10.91 -26.06 -8.91
C GLY A 164 -10.70 -24.63 -9.45
N PHE A 165 -10.87 -23.61 -8.61
CA PHE A 165 -10.73 -22.20 -9.03
C PHE A 165 -9.28 -21.80 -9.35
N TYR A 166 -8.34 -22.60 -8.87
CA TYR A 166 -6.90 -22.41 -9.07
C TYR A 166 -6.26 -23.74 -9.47
N PRO A 167 -5.12 -23.71 -10.18
CA PRO A 167 -4.32 -24.92 -10.41
C PRO A 167 -4.01 -25.63 -9.08
N ALA A 168 -4.05 -26.97 -9.06
CA ALA A 168 -3.89 -27.75 -7.83
C ALA A 168 -2.55 -27.50 -7.11
N ASN A 169 -1.52 -27.07 -7.84
CA ASN A 169 -0.20 -26.72 -7.32
C ASN A 169 -0.01 -25.21 -7.07
N ALA A 170 -1.07 -24.40 -7.19
CA ALA A 170 -1.00 -22.96 -6.95
C ALA A 170 -0.54 -22.69 -5.51
N TYR A 171 0.36 -21.71 -5.36
CA TYR A 171 1.01 -21.41 -4.07
C TYR A 171 -0.01 -21.10 -2.96
N LEU A 172 -1.05 -20.32 -3.28
CA LEU A 172 -2.12 -19.99 -2.33
C LEU A 172 -2.89 -21.22 -1.80
N LEU A 173 -2.83 -22.37 -2.47
CA LEU A 173 -3.52 -23.58 -2.03
C LEU A 173 -2.69 -24.45 -1.07
N LYS A 174 -1.45 -24.06 -0.76
CA LYS A 174 -0.58 -24.81 0.16
C LYS A 174 -1.14 -24.94 1.57
N SER A 175 -1.81 -23.90 2.07
CA SER A 175 -2.43 -23.91 3.39
C SER A 175 -3.54 -22.85 3.46
N PRO A 176 -4.44 -22.91 4.46
CA PRO A 176 -5.41 -21.84 4.71
C PRO A 176 -4.75 -20.48 5.01
N GLY A 177 -3.58 -20.50 5.67
CA GLY A 177 -2.81 -19.28 5.95
C GLY A 177 -2.31 -18.62 4.66
N GLU A 178 -1.71 -19.41 3.77
CA GLU A 178 -1.24 -18.94 2.46
C GLU A 178 -2.38 -18.47 1.58
N PHE A 179 -3.50 -19.19 1.61
CA PHE A 179 -4.73 -18.81 0.93
C PHE A 179 -5.17 -17.41 1.34
N PHE A 180 -5.32 -17.17 2.65
CA PHE A 180 -5.70 -15.87 3.16
C PHE A 180 -4.67 -14.80 2.81
N ALA A 181 -3.38 -15.04 3.09
CA ALA A 181 -2.34 -14.04 2.88
C ALA A 181 -2.24 -13.62 1.41
N MET A 182 -2.20 -14.57 0.47
CA MET A 182 -2.15 -14.27 -0.97
C MET A 182 -3.39 -13.50 -1.44
N THR A 183 -4.58 -13.93 -1.02
CA THR A 183 -5.82 -13.33 -1.50
C THR A 183 -6.10 -11.97 -0.88
N ALA A 184 -5.81 -11.78 0.40
CA ALA A 184 -5.87 -10.48 1.07
C ALA A 184 -4.82 -9.51 0.50
N SER A 185 -3.60 -9.96 0.23
CA SER A 185 -2.57 -9.14 -0.41
C SER A 185 -3.01 -8.66 -1.79
N VAL A 186 -3.55 -9.53 -2.66
CA VAL A 186 -4.03 -9.07 -3.98
C VAL A 186 -5.23 -8.13 -3.83
N TYR A 187 -6.09 -8.35 -2.83
CA TYR A 187 -7.25 -7.50 -2.60
C TYR A 187 -6.80 -6.08 -2.27
N LEU A 188 -5.84 -5.94 -1.35
CA LEU A 188 -5.33 -4.66 -0.88
C LEU A 188 -4.41 -3.99 -1.90
N HIS A 189 -3.44 -4.72 -2.46
CA HIS A 189 -2.41 -4.18 -3.34
C HIS A 189 -2.82 -4.14 -4.82
N GLY A 190 -3.71 -5.04 -5.26
CA GLY A 190 -4.27 -5.06 -6.61
C GLY A 190 -3.64 -6.08 -7.57
N LYS A 191 -2.35 -6.39 -7.40
CA LYS A 191 -1.59 -7.31 -8.28
C LYS A 191 -0.63 -8.22 -7.51
N LEU A 192 -0.30 -9.39 -8.03
CA LEU A 192 0.72 -10.29 -7.50
C LEU A 192 1.43 -11.02 -8.64
N ALA A 193 2.64 -11.49 -8.39
CA ALA A 193 3.40 -12.32 -9.34
C ALA A 193 2.89 -13.78 -9.42
N ARG A 194 1.94 -14.16 -8.57
CA ARG A 194 1.36 -15.49 -8.47
C ARG A 194 -0.16 -15.36 -8.39
N GLU A 195 -0.86 -16.46 -8.66
CA GLU A 195 -2.30 -16.59 -8.45
C GLU A 195 -2.75 -15.94 -7.13
N PRO A 196 -3.88 -15.20 -7.11
CA PRO A 196 -4.81 -14.97 -8.21
C PRO A 196 -4.38 -13.90 -9.24
N PHE A 197 -3.11 -13.45 -9.22
CA PHE A 197 -2.50 -12.42 -10.09
C PHE A 197 -3.08 -11.02 -9.98
N THR A 198 -4.40 -10.85 -10.06
CA THR A 198 -5.05 -9.54 -9.98
C THR A 198 -6.27 -9.57 -9.06
N ARG A 199 -6.63 -8.40 -8.52
CA ARG A 199 -7.84 -8.20 -7.72
C ARG A 199 -9.09 -8.58 -8.52
N GLU A 200 -9.08 -8.29 -9.81
CA GLU A 200 -10.20 -8.60 -10.71
C GLU A 200 -10.35 -10.10 -10.93
N GLU A 201 -9.25 -10.83 -11.16
CA GLU A 201 -9.29 -12.29 -11.24
C GLU A 201 -9.77 -12.93 -9.94
N LEU A 202 -9.36 -12.40 -8.78
CA LEU A 202 -9.91 -12.85 -7.49
C LEU A 202 -11.42 -12.66 -7.43
N ARG A 203 -11.91 -11.48 -7.84
CA ARG A 203 -13.35 -11.16 -7.86
C ARG A 203 -14.13 -12.09 -8.78
N GLN A 204 -13.58 -12.41 -9.95
CA GLN A 204 -14.21 -13.31 -10.92
C GLN A 204 -14.22 -14.76 -10.45
N LYS A 205 -13.08 -15.27 -9.97
CA LYS A 205 -12.94 -16.66 -9.50
C LYS A 205 -13.74 -16.91 -8.22
N GLN A 206 -13.80 -15.94 -7.30
CA GLN A 206 -14.37 -16.10 -5.98
C GLN A 206 -15.19 -14.87 -5.51
N PRO A 207 -16.32 -14.54 -6.16
CA PRO A 207 -17.06 -13.30 -5.88
C PRO A 207 -17.59 -13.21 -4.45
N VAL A 208 -18.02 -14.33 -3.86
CA VAL A 208 -18.51 -14.37 -2.47
C VAL A 208 -17.38 -14.09 -1.49
N TYR A 209 -16.21 -14.70 -1.71
CA TYR A 209 -15.04 -14.46 -0.86
C TYR A 209 -14.47 -13.05 -1.05
N PHE A 210 -14.53 -12.51 -2.26
CA PHE A 210 -14.21 -11.11 -2.52
C PHE A 210 -15.10 -10.16 -1.70
N GLY A 211 -16.40 -10.45 -1.61
CA GLY A 211 -17.33 -9.72 -0.74
C GLY A 211 -16.96 -9.82 0.74
N TYR A 212 -16.53 -10.99 1.20
CA TYR A 212 -16.01 -11.17 2.56
C TYR A 212 -14.77 -10.31 2.83
N LEU A 213 -13.79 -10.30 1.93
CA LEU A 213 -12.60 -9.44 2.06
C LEU A 213 -12.96 -7.95 2.05
N HIS A 214 -14.00 -7.56 1.29
CA HIS A 214 -14.54 -6.21 1.33
C HIS A 214 -15.16 -5.85 2.68
N HIS A 215 -15.86 -6.77 3.33
CA HIS A 215 -16.37 -6.55 4.68
C HIS A 215 -15.23 -6.44 5.71
N LEU A 216 -14.15 -7.21 5.55
CA LEU A 216 -12.99 -7.14 6.44
C LEU A 216 -12.19 -5.84 6.29
N PHE A 217 -11.94 -5.41 5.06
CA PHE A 217 -10.96 -4.35 4.77
C PHE A 217 -11.56 -3.07 4.20
N GLY A 218 -12.87 -3.04 3.94
CA GLY A 218 -13.52 -1.93 3.22
C GLY A 218 -13.16 -1.89 1.74
N SER A 219 -13.43 -0.75 1.09
CA SER A 219 -13.07 -0.55 -0.31
C SER A 219 -11.55 -0.41 -0.45
N PRO A 220 -10.90 -1.16 -1.37
CA PRO A 220 -9.50 -0.95 -1.64
C PRO A 220 -9.31 0.42 -2.28
N ARG A 221 -8.18 1.07 -1.98
CA ARG A 221 -7.86 2.37 -2.56
C ARG A 221 -7.79 2.24 -4.08
N ALA A 222 -8.42 3.18 -4.79
CA ALA A 222 -8.28 3.25 -6.24
C ALA A 222 -6.81 3.53 -6.57
N VAL A 223 -6.25 2.77 -7.51
CA VAL A 223 -4.94 3.09 -8.07
C VAL A 223 -5.19 4.27 -9.01
N SER A 224 -4.69 5.46 -8.67
CA SER A 224 -4.81 6.63 -9.56
C SER A 224 -4.15 6.30 -10.90
N THR A 225 -4.95 6.23 -11.96
CA THR A 225 -4.51 6.02 -13.35
C THR A 225 -4.12 7.33 -14.04
N GLU A 226 -3.81 8.38 -13.29
CA GLU A 226 -3.50 9.68 -13.88
C GLU A 226 -2.06 9.67 -14.43
N PRO A 227 -1.86 9.84 -15.75
CA PRO A 227 -0.53 9.90 -16.33
C PRO A 227 0.19 11.18 -15.85
N PRO A 228 1.52 11.15 -15.71
CA PRO A 228 2.29 12.31 -15.27
C PRO A 228 2.05 13.49 -16.22
N GLN A 229 1.49 14.57 -15.68
CA GLN A 229 1.32 15.84 -16.38
C GLN A 229 2.71 16.42 -16.64
N ILE A 230 3.26 16.21 -17.85
CA ILE A 230 4.47 16.89 -18.29
C ILE A 230 4.08 18.33 -18.60
N SER A 231 4.30 19.25 -17.64
CA SER A 231 4.25 20.69 -17.90
C SER A 231 5.41 21.10 -18.81
N GLY A 232 5.23 20.91 -20.12
CA GLY A 232 6.03 21.55 -21.15
C GLY A 232 5.47 22.95 -21.42
N THR A 233 6.04 23.98 -20.80
CA THR A 233 5.79 25.37 -21.19
C THR A 233 6.47 25.62 -22.54
N VAL A 234 5.71 25.61 -23.63
CA VAL A 234 6.10 26.29 -24.87
C VAL A 234 5.68 27.76 -24.72
N ARG A 235 6.65 28.68 -24.73
CA ARG A 235 6.38 30.12 -24.91
C ARG A 235 6.58 30.49 -26.39
N PRO A 236 5.80 31.46 -26.91
CA PRO A 236 5.90 31.95 -28.28
C PRO A 236 7.18 32.73 -28.55
#